data_AF-A0AAE3ZYM9-F1
#
_entry.id   AF-A0AAE3ZYM9-F1
#
_cell.length_a   1.000
_cell.length_b   1.000
_cell.length_c   1.000
_cell.angle_alpha   90.00
_cell.angle_beta   90.00
_cell.angle_gamma   90.00
#
_symmetry.space_group_name_H-M   'P 1'
#
loop_
_entity.id
_entity.type
_entity.pdbx_description
1 polymer ?
#
loop_
_entity_poly.entity_id
_entity_poly.type
_entity_poly.pdbx_seq_one_letter_code
_entity_poly.pdbx_strand_id
1 'polypeptide(L)'
;MTAQAAPWWKQVDDAAQLITSAVNAAAARAGRDGTYSPPRGSPPPRRRRRAASLRHLAEVIRAHRLAPGRAVDKDGVAGVLAGDLRYLTDPVTVVAVAKASHLIAAVPFGADDAQRLTVAVDYLNALLAAAHEADRRAPDRLPVPRPAAALVARDAGGRRTVVTANAAAPGPAAPGAPGGPSWWRRLRPGPAWMALAAIFATGVIVGVTGSRLADPRAGAAEIPAGTPDRTGPANVPDPADPVCLPSGAARPSGAMVMGPAGSPDTVSPNWWPNKPALDLAPTDTGFVASVPADSLAPSDLIGIRSGITIIKGHRYRFDFTVQSDRREEILLRIQDEDPPAYRESLMESVPVGPTPCRLSYTFTAAATSRASGEVTFQLGGKGAYRVTVEDAVLLDLSG
;
A
#
# COMPACT_ATOMS: atom_id res chain seq x y z
N MET A 1 -22.98 -25.04 -6.62
CA MET A 1 -22.37 -23.96 -7.42
C MET A 1 -20.89 -23.95 -7.10
N THR A 2 -20.02 -24.42 -8.00
CA THR A 2 -18.56 -24.37 -7.79
C THR A 2 -18.10 -22.93 -7.99
N ALA A 3 -17.56 -22.30 -6.95
CA ALA A 3 -16.95 -20.98 -7.06
C ALA A 3 -15.91 -21.02 -8.19
N GLN A 4 -16.07 -20.16 -9.19
CA GLN A 4 -15.08 -20.03 -10.25
C GLN A 4 -13.79 -19.51 -9.62
N ALA A 5 -12.77 -20.35 -9.55
CA ALA A 5 -11.47 -19.95 -9.03
C ALA A 5 -11.01 -18.69 -9.77
N ALA A 6 -10.59 -17.67 -9.01
CA ALA A 6 -10.06 -16.46 -9.60
C ALA A 6 -8.92 -16.82 -10.56
N PRO A 7 -8.82 -16.13 -11.71
CA PRO A 7 -7.75 -16.42 -12.65
C PRO A 7 -6.39 -16.22 -11.97
N TRP A 8 -5.48 -17.18 -12.15
CA TRP A 8 -4.17 -17.17 -11.51
C TRP A 8 -3.33 -15.93 -11.85
N TRP A 9 -3.59 -15.27 -13.00
CA TRP A 9 -2.92 -14.05 -13.40
C TRP A 9 -3.32 -12.82 -12.58
N LYS A 10 -4.45 -12.87 -11.86
CA LYS A 10 -4.95 -11.74 -11.06
C LYS A 10 -3.95 -11.36 -9.97
N GLN A 11 -3.39 -12.36 -9.27
CA GLN A 11 -2.41 -12.12 -8.21
C GLN A 11 -1.12 -11.48 -8.74
N VAL A 12 -0.69 -11.86 -9.95
CA VAL A 12 0.47 -11.25 -10.63
C VAL A 12 0.20 -9.78 -10.94
N ASP A 13 -0.98 -9.47 -11.48
CA ASP A 13 -1.40 -8.10 -11.83
C ASP A 13 -1.50 -7.22 -10.58
N ASP A 14 -2.19 -7.72 -9.53
CA ASP A 14 -2.35 -7.03 -8.25
C ASP A 14 -0.97 -6.72 -7.61
N ALA A 15 -0.03 -7.68 -7.62
CA ALA A 15 1.33 -7.49 -7.11
C ALA A 15 2.15 -6.49 -7.95
N ALA A 16 2.07 -6.58 -9.28
CA ALA A 16 2.75 -5.66 -10.18
C ALA A 16 2.23 -4.22 -10.02
N GLN A 17 0.92 -4.05 -9.85
CA GLN A 17 0.28 -2.76 -9.61
C GLN A 17 0.73 -2.15 -8.28
N LEU A 18 0.87 -2.95 -7.21
CA LEU A 18 1.32 -2.48 -5.90
C LEU A 18 2.76 -1.93 -5.97
N ILE A 19 3.68 -2.66 -6.60
CA ILE A 19 5.07 -2.20 -6.80
C ILE A 19 5.09 -0.92 -7.64
N THR A 20 4.36 -0.91 -8.76
CA THR A 20 4.30 0.23 -9.68
C THR A 20 3.74 1.48 -8.99
N SER A 21 2.70 1.32 -8.18
CA SER A 21 2.08 2.41 -7.40
C SER A 21 3.07 3.02 -6.42
N ALA A 22 3.79 2.20 -5.65
CA ALA A 22 4.79 2.66 -4.69
C ALA A 22 5.92 3.46 -5.37
N VAL A 23 6.47 2.96 -6.49
CA VAL A 23 7.53 3.65 -7.23
C VAL A 23 7.01 4.93 -7.90
N ASN A 24 5.79 4.92 -8.46
CA ASN A 24 5.16 6.10 -9.04
C ASN A 24 4.90 7.20 -7.99
N ALA A 25 4.49 6.84 -6.78
CA ALA A 25 4.30 7.79 -5.69
C ALA A 25 5.62 8.51 -5.34
N ALA A 26 6.72 7.75 -5.25
CA ALA A 26 8.04 8.30 -5.02
C ALA A 26 8.49 9.21 -6.17
N ALA A 27 8.33 8.78 -7.43
CA ALA A 27 8.68 9.57 -8.61
C ALA A 27 7.85 10.86 -8.73
N ALA A 28 6.56 10.80 -8.41
CA ALA A 28 5.68 11.96 -8.40
C ALA A 28 6.08 12.98 -7.33
N ARG A 29 6.42 12.50 -6.12
CA ARG A 29 6.96 13.36 -5.05
C ARG A 29 8.26 14.04 -5.48
N ALA A 30 9.18 13.27 -6.06
CA ALA A 30 10.42 13.79 -6.61
C ALA A 30 10.22 14.84 -7.71
N GLY A 31 9.16 14.71 -8.51
CA GLY A 31 8.80 15.69 -9.53
C GLY A 31 8.24 17.00 -8.96
N ARG A 32 7.55 16.94 -7.82
CA ARG A 32 6.99 18.11 -7.13
C ARG A 32 8.01 18.84 -6.26
N ASP A 33 8.72 18.09 -5.43
CA ASP A 33 9.55 18.64 -4.36
C ASP A 33 11.02 18.75 -4.77
N GLY A 34 11.44 18.01 -5.79
CA GLY A 34 12.83 17.90 -6.19
C GLY A 34 13.30 19.02 -7.11
N THR A 35 14.61 19.26 -7.08
CA THR A 35 15.30 20.14 -8.04
C THR A 35 16.10 19.31 -9.03
N TYR A 36 16.11 19.73 -10.30
CA TYR A 36 17.05 19.15 -11.27
C TYR A 36 18.45 19.69 -10.99
N SER A 37 19.37 18.79 -10.66
CA SER A 37 20.80 19.09 -10.57
C SER A 37 21.54 18.21 -11.57
N PRO A 38 22.20 18.79 -12.58
CA PRO A 38 22.96 17.98 -13.54
C PRO A 38 24.08 17.23 -12.81
N PRO A 39 24.37 15.97 -13.19
CA PRO A 39 25.51 15.25 -12.63
C PRO A 39 26.81 16.04 -12.81
N ARG A 40 27.69 15.99 -11.80
CA ARG A 40 28.98 16.69 -11.83
C ARG A 40 29.76 16.32 -13.11
N GLY A 41 30.19 17.34 -13.85
CA GLY A 41 30.91 17.18 -15.12
C GLY A 41 30.03 17.01 -16.37
N SER A 42 28.70 16.96 -16.23
CA SER A 42 27.80 17.00 -17.39
C SER A 42 27.67 18.44 -17.91
N PRO A 43 27.69 18.66 -19.24
CA PRO A 43 27.42 19.98 -19.79
C PRO A 43 26.02 20.46 -19.38
N PRO A 44 25.82 21.77 -19.18
CA PRO A 44 24.51 22.31 -18.84
C PRO A 44 23.49 21.89 -19.92
N PRO A 45 22.29 21.44 -19.53
CA PRO A 45 21.33 20.95 -20.49
C PRO A 45 20.87 22.08 -21.40
N ARG A 46 20.85 21.84 -22.72
CA ARG A 46 20.37 22.81 -23.74
C ARG A 46 18.93 23.27 -23.54
N ARG A 47 18.12 22.53 -22.78
CA ARG A 47 16.73 22.86 -22.43
C ARG A 47 16.52 22.62 -20.95
N ARG A 48 15.69 23.45 -20.32
CA ARG A 48 15.29 23.28 -18.91
C ARG A 48 14.65 21.91 -18.74
N ARG A 49 15.30 21.03 -17.97
CA ARG A 49 14.78 19.71 -17.65
C ARG A 49 13.91 19.79 -16.40
N ARG A 50 12.87 18.96 -16.33
CA ARG A 50 12.03 18.81 -15.14
C ARG A 50 12.65 17.81 -14.17
N ALA A 51 12.51 18.07 -12.87
CA ALA A 51 12.82 17.11 -11.83
C ALA A 51 12.02 15.82 -12.05
N ALA A 52 12.59 14.69 -11.61
CA ALA A 52 12.07 13.33 -11.82
C ALA A 52 11.60 12.96 -13.26
N SER A 53 12.01 13.69 -14.30
CA SER A 53 11.79 13.21 -15.67
C SER A 53 12.52 11.88 -15.89
N LEU A 54 12.02 11.03 -16.80
CA LEU A 54 12.60 9.70 -17.07
C LEU A 54 14.12 9.75 -17.33
N ARG A 55 14.59 10.77 -18.05
CA ARG A 55 16.02 10.98 -18.31
C ARG A 55 16.78 11.43 -17.06
N HIS A 56 16.17 12.30 -16.24
CA HIS A 56 16.79 12.75 -14.99
C HIS A 56 16.95 11.59 -14.00
N LEU A 57 15.93 10.74 -13.85
CA LEU A 57 16.02 9.53 -13.03
C LEU A 57 17.15 8.62 -13.50
N ALA A 58 17.22 8.31 -14.80
CA ALA A 58 18.31 7.50 -15.36
C ALA A 58 19.69 8.15 -15.16
N GLU A 59 19.80 9.48 -15.28
CA GLU A 59 21.03 10.24 -15.01
C GLU A 59 21.48 10.12 -13.56
N VAL A 60 20.54 10.23 -12.61
CA VAL A 60 20.79 10.08 -11.16
C VAL A 60 21.22 8.64 -10.83
N ILE A 61 20.51 7.62 -11.37
CA ILE A 61 20.86 6.21 -11.18
C ILE A 61 22.31 5.95 -11.62
N ARG A 62 22.69 6.46 -12.80
CA ARG A 62 24.05 6.30 -13.34
C ARG A 62 25.08 7.08 -12.52
N ALA A 63 24.81 8.34 -12.20
CA ALA A 63 25.75 9.22 -11.50
C ALA A 63 26.08 8.71 -10.09
N HIS A 64 25.09 8.15 -9.39
CA HIS A 64 25.23 7.61 -8.04
C HIS A 64 25.45 6.09 -8.00
N ARG A 65 25.63 5.45 -9.16
CA ARG A 65 25.82 3.98 -9.29
C ARG A 65 24.77 3.17 -8.51
N LEU A 66 23.49 3.58 -8.59
CA LEU A 66 22.41 2.99 -7.80
C LEU A 66 22.00 1.59 -8.27
N ALA A 67 22.40 1.19 -9.47
CA ALA A 67 22.14 -0.11 -10.06
C ALA A 67 23.48 -0.85 -10.31
N PRO A 68 24.10 -1.45 -9.29
CA PRO A 68 25.37 -2.15 -9.45
C PRO A 68 25.24 -3.29 -10.48
N GLY A 69 26.18 -3.35 -11.43
CA GLY A 69 26.21 -4.38 -12.48
C GLY A 69 25.15 -4.22 -13.58
N ARG A 70 24.35 -3.14 -13.57
CA ARG A 70 23.27 -2.96 -14.54
C ARG A 70 23.18 -1.54 -15.08
N ALA A 71 23.04 -1.42 -16.39
CA ALA A 71 22.74 -0.14 -17.03
C ALA A 71 21.22 0.08 -17.00
N VAL A 72 20.77 1.09 -16.24
CA VAL A 72 19.38 1.53 -16.25
C VAL A 72 19.29 2.83 -17.03
N ASP A 73 18.70 2.75 -18.22
CA ASP A 73 18.48 3.91 -19.09
C ASP A 73 17.05 4.46 -18.95
N LYS A 74 16.71 5.42 -19.81
CA LYS A 74 15.39 6.07 -19.82
C LYS A 74 14.24 5.08 -20.07
N ASP A 75 14.47 4.04 -20.86
CA ASP A 75 13.43 3.07 -21.23
C ASP A 75 13.25 2.03 -20.12
N GLY A 76 14.32 1.67 -19.39
CA GLY A 76 14.23 0.90 -18.16
C GLY A 76 13.42 1.61 -17.06
N VAL A 77 13.68 2.91 -16.85
CA VAL A 77 12.88 3.74 -15.93
C VAL A 77 11.41 3.77 -16.37
N ALA A 78 11.15 4.00 -17.66
CA ALA A 78 9.79 4.05 -18.19
C ALA A 78 9.05 2.72 -18.00
N GLY A 79 9.74 1.59 -18.20
CA GLY A 79 9.20 0.26 -18.01
C GLY A 79 8.76 0.00 -16.58
N VAL A 80 9.57 0.36 -15.59
CA VAL A 80 9.20 0.25 -14.17
C VAL A 80 7.97 1.10 -13.85
N LEU A 81 7.97 2.38 -14.25
CA LEU A 81 6.86 3.30 -13.93
C LEU A 81 5.56 2.94 -14.67
N ALA A 82 5.66 2.26 -15.81
CA ALA A 82 4.52 1.76 -16.57
C ALA A 82 4.02 0.37 -16.11
N GLY A 83 4.71 -0.25 -15.15
CA GLY A 83 4.39 -1.59 -14.66
C GLY A 83 4.68 -2.72 -15.64
N ASP A 84 5.62 -2.55 -16.56
CA ASP A 84 6.02 -3.60 -17.49
C ASP A 84 6.79 -4.70 -16.73
N LEU A 85 6.20 -5.90 -16.68
CA LEU A 85 6.71 -7.06 -15.94
C LEU A 85 8.18 -7.39 -16.27
N ARG A 86 8.65 -7.09 -17.49
CA ARG A 86 10.06 -7.33 -17.87
C ARG A 86 11.05 -6.51 -17.07
N TYR A 87 10.63 -5.37 -16.55
CA TYR A 87 11.45 -4.49 -15.72
C TYR A 87 11.09 -4.60 -14.23
N LEU A 88 9.83 -4.90 -13.91
CA LEU A 88 9.40 -5.09 -12.51
C LEU A 88 9.98 -6.36 -11.85
N THR A 89 10.34 -7.36 -12.64
CA THR A 89 10.94 -8.62 -12.15
C THR A 89 12.41 -8.50 -11.77
N ASP A 90 13.03 -7.35 -12.04
CA ASP A 90 14.42 -7.06 -11.69
C ASP A 90 14.49 -6.13 -10.46
N PRO A 91 14.79 -6.69 -9.26
CA PRO A 91 14.77 -5.91 -8.02
C PRO A 91 15.80 -4.76 -8.05
N VAL A 92 16.94 -4.95 -8.73
CA VAL A 92 17.98 -3.93 -8.83
C VAL A 92 17.47 -2.70 -9.58
N THR A 93 16.76 -2.93 -10.69
CA THR A 93 16.19 -1.83 -11.49
C THR A 93 15.08 -1.11 -10.72
N VAL A 94 14.16 -1.84 -10.08
CA VAL A 94 13.06 -1.27 -9.29
C VAL A 94 13.58 -0.42 -8.12
N VAL A 95 14.49 -0.97 -7.31
CA VAL A 95 15.09 -0.28 -6.16
C VAL A 95 15.89 0.94 -6.62
N ALA A 96 16.63 0.86 -7.73
CA ALA A 96 17.38 2.00 -8.26
C ALA A 96 16.46 3.17 -8.66
N VAL A 97 15.30 2.90 -9.27
CA VAL A 97 14.32 3.93 -9.64
C VAL A 97 13.70 4.58 -8.39
N ALA A 98 13.32 3.78 -7.39
CA ALA A 98 12.80 4.29 -6.12
C ALA A 98 13.83 5.15 -5.39
N LYS A 99 15.06 4.64 -5.23
CA LYS A 99 16.16 5.36 -4.56
C LYS A 99 16.53 6.66 -5.28
N ALA A 100 16.56 6.67 -6.61
CA ALA A 100 16.78 7.89 -7.39
C ALA A 100 15.69 8.94 -7.16
N SER A 101 14.43 8.51 -7.06
CA SER A 101 13.30 9.39 -6.76
C SER A 101 13.45 10.02 -5.37
N HIS A 102 13.78 9.22 -4.35
CA HIS A 102 14.00 9.72 -2.99
C HIS A 102 15.19 10.71 -2.91
N LEU A 103 16.31 10.41 -3.58
CA LEU A 103 17.45 11.31 -3.65
C LEU A 103 17.09 12.67 -4.27
N ILE A 104 16.31 12.67 -5.36
CA ILE A 104 15.86 13.91 -6.01
C ILE A 104 14.94 14.71 -5.08
N ALA A 105 14.09 14.03 -4.30
CA ALA A 105 13.18 14.63 -3.33
C ALA A 105 13.86 15.03 -2.00
N ALA A 106 15.15 14.74 -1.82
CA ALA A 106 15.86 14.88 -0.54
C ALA A 106 15.18 14.13 0.62
N VAL A 107 14.53 13.00 0.33
CA VAL A 107 13.88 12.12 1.32
C VAL A 107 14.81 10.95 1.62
N PRO A 108 14.99 10.55 2.89
CA PRO A 108 15.74 9.34 3.22
C PRO A 108 15.19 8.10 2.49
N PHE A 109 16.09 7.21 2.09
CA PHE A 109 15.77 5.89 1.54
C PHE A 109 16.78 4.89 2.09
N GLY A 110 16.35 4.12 3.08
CA GLY A 110 17.20 3.24 3.88
C GLY A 110 17.36 1.84 3.30
N ALA A 111 18.07 0.99 4.05
CA ALA A 111 18.19 -0.43 3.75
C ALA A 111 16.82 -1.14 3.84
N ASP A 112 15.98 -0.76 4.81
CA ASP A 112 14.66 -1.37 5.00
C ASP A 112 13.72 -1.10 3.82
N ASP A 113 13.75 0.12 3.25
CA ASP A 113 12.96 0.46 2.06
C ASP A 113 13.38 -0.37 0.84
N ALA A 114 14.71 -0.51 0.65
CA ALA A 114 15.28 -1.34 -0.40
C ALA A 114 14.90 -2.83 -0.22
N GLN A 115 14.96 -3.34 1.01
CA GLN A 115 14.61 -4.71 1.34
C GLN A 115 13.13 -4.98 1.08
N ARG A 116 12.23 -4.07 1.49
CA ARG A 116 10.78 -4.20 1.24
C ARG A 116 10.46 -4.30 -0.25
N LEU A 117 11.05 -3.43 -1.07
CA LEU A 117 10.87 -3.50 -2.53
C LEU A 117 11.47 -4.78 -3.13
N THR A 118 12.62 -5.22 -2.64
CA THR A 118 13.25 -6.48 -3.08
C THR A 118 12.34 -7.67 -2.79
N VAL A 119 11.83 -7.79 -1.57
CA VAL A 119 10.88 -8.85 -1.17
C VAL A 119 9.61 -8.81 -2.01
N ALA A 120 9.07 -7.62 -2.32
CA ALA A 120 7.90 -7.49 -3.18
C ALA A 120 8.17 -7.98 -4.61
N VAL A 121 9.35 -7.68 -5.17
CA VAL A 121 9.76 -8.17 -6.49
C VAL A 121 9.99 -9.69 -6.48
N ASP A 122 10.60 -10.23 -5.43
CA ASP A 122 10.79 -11.68 -5.28
C ASP A 122 9.44 -12.41 -5.18
N TYR A 123 8.47 -11.83 -4.48
CA TYR A 123 7.10 -12.34 -4.44
C TYR A 123 6.43 -12.32 -5.82
N LEU A 124 6.55 -11.22 -6.58
CA LEU A 124 6.08 -11.15 -7.96
C LEU A 124 6.73 -12.23 -8.85
N ASN A 125 8.04 -12.45 -8.71
CA ASN A 125 8.76 -13.51 -9.42
C ASN A 125 8.23 -14.92 -9.07
N ALA A 126 7.94 -15.18 -7.80
CA ALA A 126 7.34 -16.44 -7.36
C ALA A 126 5.93 -16.65 -7.95
N LEU A 127 5.10 -15.60 -7.98
CA LEU A 127 3.78 -15.65 -8.62
C LEU A 127 3.87 -15.90 -10.12
N LEU A 128 4.83 -15.27 -10.82
CA LEU A 128 5.07 -15.51 -12.25
C LEU A 128 5.55 -16.94 -12.52
N ALA A 129 6.38 -17.51 -11.66
CA ALA A 129 6.79 -18.90 -11.77
C ALA A 129 5.60 -19.87 -11.57
N ALA A 130 4.75 -19.61 -10.57
CA ALA A 130 3.54 -20.39 -10.31
C ALA A 130 2.53 -20.29 -11.46
N ALA A 131 2.36 -19.10 -12.03
CA ALA A 131 1.60 -18.82 -13.23
C ALA A 131 2.07 -19.65 -14.42
N HIS A 132 3.37 -19.59 -14.75
CA HIS A 132 3.94 -20.40 -15.84
C HIS A 132 3.78 -21.90 -15.59
N GLU A 133 3.89 -22.36 -14.35
CA GLU A 133 3.65 -23.76 -14.01
C GLU A 133 2.17 -24.18 -14.16
N ALA A 134 1.24 -23.29 -13.83
CA ALA A 134 -0.19 -23.52 -14.08
C ALA A 134 -0.48 -23.62 -15.59
N ASP A 135 0.15 -22.77 -16.41
CA ASP A 135 0.04 -22.78 -17.86
C ASP A 135 0.56 -24.09 -18.47
N ARG A 136 1.71 -24.58 -17.97
CA ARG A 136 2.27 -25.88 -18.40
C ARG A 136 1.36 -27.05 -18.05
N ARG A 137 0.72 -27.03 -16.89
CA ARG A 137 -0.16 -28.13 -16.42
C ARG A 137 -1.52 -28.13 -17.10
N ALA A 138 -1.98 -27.00 -17.63
CA ALA A 138 -3.30 -26.87 -18.24
C ALA A 138 -3.27 -26.11 -19.58
N PRO A 139 -2.54 -26.63 -20.58
CA PRO A 139 -2.40 -25.94 -21.88
C PRO A 139 -3.76 -25.70 -22.55
N ASP A 140 -4.72 -26.61 -22.39
CA ASP A 140 -6.07 -26.50 -22.98
C ASP A 140 -6.94 -25.43 -22.30
N ARG A 141 -6.54 -24.94 -21.14
CA ARG A 141 -7.24 -23.85 -20.41
C ARG A 141 -6.70 -22.48 -20.77
N LEU A 142 -5.58 -22.40 -21.49
CA LEU A 142 -5.09 -21.14 -22.01
C LEU A 142 -6.07 -20.64 -23.06
N PRO A 143 -6.46 -19.35 -23.04
CA PRO A 143 -7.22 -18.79 -24.13
C PRO A 143 -6.43 -18.99 -25.41
N VAL A 144 -6.99 -19.78 -26.34
CA VAL A 144 -6.39 -20.02 -27.66
C VAL A 144 -6.04 -18.64 -28.24
N PRO A 145 -4.77 -18.38 -28.60
CA PRO A 145 -4.37 -17.11 -29.16
C PRO A 145 -5.32 -16.77 -30.28
N ARG A 146 -6.14 -15.72 -30.08
CA ARG A 146 -7.12 -15.33 -31.09
C ARG A 146 -6.31 -15.05 -32.35
N PRO A 147 -6.57 -15.76 -33.47
CA PRO A 147 -5.86 -15.49 -34.70
C PRO A 147 -5.96 -13.99 -34.96
N ALA A 148 -4.84 -13.35 -35.30
CA ALA A 148 -4.78 -11.90 -35.46
C ALA A 148 -5.98 -11.50 -36.33
N ALA A 149 -6.95 -10.81 -35.72
CA ALA A 149 -8.18 -10.46 -36.42
C ALA A 149 -7.73 -9.70 -37.67
N ALA A 150 -8.12 -10.23 -38.85
CA ALA A 150 -7.78 -9.58 -40.11
C ALA A 150 -8.21 -8.12 -39.99
N LEU A 151 -7.25 -7.22 -39.99
CA LEU A 151 -7.51 -5.79 -39.98
C LEU A 151 -8.23 -5.50 -41.30
N VAL A 152 -9.54 -5.33 -41.22
CA VAL A 152 -10.34 -4.86 -42.35
C VAL A 152 -10.00 -3.39 -42.51
N ALA A 153 -9.00 -3.11 -43.34
CA ALA A 153 -8.73 -1.76 -43.79
C ALA A 153 -9.83 -1.38 -44.80
N ARG A 154 -10.39 -0.18 -44.65
CA ARG A 154 -11.12 0.46 -45.74
C ARG A 154 -10.09 1.23 -46.56
N ASP A 155 -10.02 0.96 -47.85
CA ASP A 155 -9.26 1.81 -48.75
C ASP A 155 -9.93 3.19 -48.88
N ALA A 156 -9.22 4.15 -49.50
CA ALA A 156 -9.72 5.50 -49.71
C ALA A 156 -11.00 5.57 -50.58
N GLY A 157 -11.37 4.48 -51.26
CA GLY A 157 -12.61 4.35 -52.03
C GLY A 157 -13.77 3.73 -51.25
N GLY A 158 -13.61 3.47 -49.96
CA GLY A 158 -14.64 2.85 -49.12
C GLY A 158 -14.79 1.34 -49.31
N ARG A 159 -13.94 0.70 -50.12
CA ARG A 159 -13.96 -0.75 -50.33
C ARG A 159 -13.29 -1.41 -49.12
N ARG A 160 -13.99 -2.36 -48.51
CA ARG A 160 -13.40 -3.22 -47.47
C ARG A 160 -12.45 -4.19 -48.15
N THR A 161 -11.15 -3.98 -47.99
CA THR A 161 -10.14 -4.96 -48.36
C THR A 161 -9.76 -5.73 -47.11
N VAL A 162 -9.96 -7.05 -47.16
CA VAL A 162 -9.41 -7.94 -46.12
C VAL A 162 -7.93 -8.02 -46.39
N VAL A 163 -7.13 -7.24 -45.65
CA VAL A 163 -5.68 -7.41 -45.66
C VAL A 163 -5.39 -8.62 -44.79
N THR A 164 -5.45 -9.81 -45.40
CA THR A 164 -4.77 -10.97 -44.84
C THR A 164 -3.29 -10.61 -44.83
N ALA A 165 -2.75 -10.35 -43.63
CA ALA A 165 -1.31 -10.38 -43.42
C ALA A 165 -0.87 -11.82 -43.73
N ASN A 166 -0.57 -12.09 -45.00
CA ASN A 166 0.13 -13.31 -45.39
C ASN A 166 1.45 -13.27 -44.64
N ALA A 167 1.50 -14.01 -43.54
CA ALA A 167 2.74 -14.41 -42.93
C ALA A 167 3.49 -15.19 -44.01
N ALA A 168 4.42 -14.51 -44.69
CA ALA A 168 5.46 -15.20 -45.43
C ALA A 168 6.06 -16.21 -44.45
N ALA A 169 5.96 -17.49 -44.79
CA ALA A 169 6.51 -18.56 -43.97
C ALA A 169 7.97 -18.22 -43.63
N PRO A 170 8.38 -18.28 -42.35
CA PRO A 170 9.78 -18.08 -42.02
C PRO A 170 10.58 -19.18 -42.72
N GLY A 171 11.56 -18.77 -43.54
CA GLY A 171 12.58 -19.69 -44.05
C GLY A 171 13.28 -20.39 -42.87
N PRO A 172 13.86 -21.58 -43.09
CA PRO A 172 14.45 -22.40 -42.02
C PRO A 172 15.47 -21.58 -41.22
N ALA A 173 15.13 -21.34 -39.95
CA ALA A 173 15.96 -20.57 -39.03
C ALA A 173 17.22 -21.37 -38.65
N ALA A 174 18.37 -20.71 -38.70
CA ALA A 174 19.62 -21.24 -38.18
C ALA A 174 19.48 -21.56 -36.67
N PRO A 175 20.03 -22.69 -36.20
CA PRO A 175 19.95 -23.07 -34.79
C PRO A 175 20.84 -22.15 -33.94
N GLY A 176 20.27 -21.44 -32.95
CA GLY A 176 21.11 -20.79 -31.94
C GLY A 176 20.57 -19.61 -31.12
N ALA A 177 19.32 -19.15 -31.26
CA ALA A 177 18.81 -18.04 -30.45
C ALA A 177 17.66 -18.49 -29.52
N PRO A 178 17.75 -18.28 -28.19
CA PRO A 178 16.62 -18.55 -27.28
C PRO A 178 15.53 -17.50 -27.49
N GLY A 179 14.48 -17.88 -28.23
CA GLY A 179 13.27 -17.08 -28.43
C GLY A 179 12.28 -17.27 -27.30
N GLY A 180 12.14 -16.28 -26.43
CA GLY A 180 11.03 -16.21 -25.47
C GLY A 180 9.70 -15.84 -26.15
N PRO A 181 8.54 -16.32 -25.65
CA PRO A 181 7.25 -16.13 -26.31
C PRO A 181 6.79 -14.65 -26.30
N SER A 182 6.33 -14.16 -27.45
CA SER A 182 6.16 -12.75 -27.79
C SER A 182 4.74 -12.18 -27.61
N TRP A 183 3.86 -12.89 -26.89
CA TRP A 183 2.44 -12.58 -26.83
C TRP A 183 2.09 -11.26 -26.11
N TRP A 184 2.95 -10.79 -25.22
CA TRP A 184 2.75 -9.54 -24.47
C TRP A 184 3.01 -8.24 -25.26
N ARG A 185 3.67 -8.30 -26.43
CA ARG A 185 4.02 -7.10 -27.22
C ARG A 185 2.84 -6.39 -27.90
N ARG A 186 1.60 -6.90 -27.78
CA ARG A 186 0.43 -6.38 -28.51
C ARG A 186 -0.57 -5.58 -27.68
N LEU A 187 -0.34 -5.38 -26.39
CA LEU A 187 -1.09 -4.41 -25.60
C LEU A 187 -0.40 -3.04 -25.70
N ARG A 188 -0.57 -2.37 -26.85
CA ARG A 188 -0.24 -0.94 -26.95
C ARG A 188 -1.41 -0.12 -26.37
N PRO A 189 -1.19 0.76 -25.38
CA PRO A 189 -2.24 1.68 -24.95
C PRO A 189 -2.53 2.67 -26.09
N GLY A 190 -3.79 2.74 -26.51
CA GLY A 190 -4.26 3.72 -27.49
C GLY A 190 -4.27 5.15 -26.92
N PRO A 191 -4.48 6.17 -27.77
CA PRO A 191 -4.39 7.59 -27.41
C PRO A 191 -5.40 8.08 -26.34
N ALA A 192 -6.36 7.24 -25.93
CA ALA A 192 -7.28 7.53 -24.83
C ALA A 192 -6.60 7.66 -23.46
N TRP A 193 -5.41 7.09 -23.26
CA TRP A 193 -4.67 7.16 -21.99
C TRP A 193 -4.07 8.55 -21.67
N MET A 194 -3.95 9.44 -22.66
CA MET A 194 -3.37 10.78 -22.44
C MET A 194 -4.34 11.77 -21.78
N ALA A 195 -5.65 11.48 -21.73
CA ALA A 195 -6.64 12.35 -21.09
C ALA A 195 -6.68 12.21 -19.55
N LEU A 196 -6.19 11.08 -19.00
CA LEU A 196 -6.15 10.84 -17.55
C LEU A 196 -4.96 11.50 -16.83
N ALA A 197 -3.93 11.92 -17.58
CA ALA A 197 -2.77 12.61 -17.01
C ALA A 197 -3.02 14.10 -16.69
N ALA A 198 -4.12 14.69 -17.16
CA ALA A 198 -4.40 16.12 -17.00
C ALA A 198 -5.24 16.47 -15.74
N ILE A 199 -5.83 15.49 -15.06
CA ILE A 199 -6.70 15.73 -13.88
C ILE A 199 -5.91 15.78 -12.55
N PHE A 200 -4.65 15.34 -12.53
CA PHE A 200 -3.83 15.27 -11.31
C PHE A 200 -3.19 16.60 -10.85
N ALA A 201 -3.49 17.73 -11.51
CA ALA A 201 -2.83 19.02 -11.22
C ALA A 201 -3.59 19.95 -10.26
N THR A 202 -4.78 19.59 -9.78
CA THR A 202 -5.58 20.49 -8.93
C THR A 202 -6.19 19.76 -7.75
N GLY A 203 -5.65 20.02 -6.56
CA GLY A 203 -6.40 19.90 -5.31
C GLY A 203 -5.90 18.84 -4.33
N VAL A 204 -4.80 19.14 -3.62
CA VAL A 204 -4.69 18.81 -2.18
C VAL A 204 -3.96 19.97 -1.49
N ILE A 205 -4.74 20.86 -0.90
CA ILE A 205 -4.35 21.78 0.17
C ILE A 205 -5.22 21.37 1.38
N VAL A 206 -4.64 21.42 2.58
CA VAL A 206 -5.22 21.17 3.92
C VAL A 206 -5.23 19.68 4.36
N GLY A 207 -4.65 19.27 5.49
CA GLY A 207 -4.05 20.03 6.59
C GLY A 207 -3.06 19.21 7.41
N VAL A 208 -1.88 19.80 7.63
CA VAL A 208 -0.99 19.49 8.74
C VAL A 208 -0.77 20.79 9.49
N THR A 209 -1.52 20.96 10.57
CA THR A 209 -1.34 21.97 11.62
C THR A 209 -1.59 21.22 12.93
N GLY A 210 -0.68 21.11 13.88
CA GLY A 210 0.71 21.54 13.96
C GLY A 210 1.33 20.95 15.23
N SER A 211 2.63 20.72 15.20
CA SER A 211 3.44 20.53 16.41
C SER A 211 4.55 21.56 16.32
N ARG A 212 4.51 22.54 17.23
CA ARG A 212 5.53 23.58 17.37
C ARG A 212 6.89 22.91 17.64
N LEU A 213 7.81 22.98 16.67
CA LEU A 213 9.23 22.79 16.92
C LEU A 213 9.78 24.13 17.41
N ALA A 214 10.20 24.15 18.68
CA ALA A 214 10.97 25.24 19.24
C ALA A 214 12.33 25.34 18.53
N ASP A 215 12.71 26.57 18.24
CA ASP A 215 13.93 27.00 17.56
C ASP A 215 15.16 26.86 18.48
N PRO A 216 16.22 26.12 18.12
CA PRO A 216 17.44 26.06 18.91
C PRO A 216 18.49 26.99 18.31
N ARG A 217 18.33 28.31 18.49
CA ARG A 217 19.41 29.32 18.33
C ARG A 217 18.97 30.70 18.80
N ALA A 218 19.05 30.94 20.10
CA ALA A 218 19.17 32.29 20.65
C ALA A 218 20.19 32.25 21.80
N GLY A 219 20.97 33.32 21.90
CA GLY A 219 22.28 33.34 22.53
C GLY A 219 22.29 33.08 24.03
N ALA A 220 23.48 32.69 24.48
CA ALA A 220 23.88 32.68 25.88
C ALA A 220 23.57 34.03 26.54
N ALA A 221 22.66 34.01 27.51
CA ALA A 221 22.57 35.01 28.56
C ALA A 221 22.67 34.27 29.89
N GLU A 222 23.66 34.67 30.67
CA GLU A 222 23.99 34.21 32.00
C GLU A 222 22.80 34.52 32.94
N ILE A 223 22.16 33.47 33.48
CA ILE A 223 21.08 33.58 34.48
C ILE A 223 21.63 33.08 35.82
N PRO A 224 21.51 33.85 36.92
CA PRO A 224 22.04 33.48 38.23
C PRO A 224 21.30 32.29 38.83
N ALA A 225 22.03 31.49 39.62
CA ALA A 225 21.53 30.34 40.35
C ALA A 225 20.43 30.73 41.35
N GLY A 226 19.18 30.65 40.92
CA GLY A 226 17.99 30.72 41.77
C GLY A 226 17.36 29.32 41.87
N THR A 227 17.23 28.83 43.09
CA THR A 227 16.56 27.58 43.46
C THR A 227 15.11 27.57 42.95
N PRO A 228 14.65 26.57 42.17
CA PRO A 228 13.24 26.49 41.80
C PRO A 228 12.43 25.88 42.93
N ASP A 229 11.56 26.72 43.48
CA ASP A 229 10.48 26.37 44.39
C ASP A 229 9.47 25.45 43.68
N ARG A 230 9.13 24.35 44.36
CA ARG A 230 8.35 23.22 43.81
C ARG A 230 6.89 23.38 44.20
N THR A 231 6.23 24.40 43.65
CA THR A 231 4.77 24.56 43.73
C THR A 231 4.21 24.70 42.33
N GLY A 232 4.13 23.57 41.62
CA GLY A 232 3.39 23.47 40.37
C GLY A 232 1.88 23.43 40.61
N PRO A 233 1.06 24.08 39.77
CA PRO A 233 -0.38 24.14 39.96
C PRO A 233 -1.04 22.75 39.86
N ALA A 234 -1.93 22.52 40.81
CA ALA A 234 -2.75 21.32 40.96
C ALA A 234 -3.72 21.12 39.78
N ASN A 235 -3.95 19.84 39.46
CA ASN A 235 -5.12 19.29 38.76
C ASN A 235 -5.39 19.86 37.37
N VAL A 236 -4.62 19.41 36.37
CA VAL A 236 -5.22 19.17 35.05
C VAL A 236 -6.19 17.99 35.24
N PRO A 237 -7.50 18.13 34.99
CA PRO A 237 -8.43 17.01 35.06
C PRO A 237 -7.92 15.90 34.13
N ASP A 238 -7.76 14.70 34.66
CA ASP A 238 -7.55 13.51 33.82
C ASP A 238 -8.66 13.51 32.74
N PRO A 239 -8.32 13.29 31.46
CA PRO A 239 -9.33 13.13 30.43
C PRO A 239 -10.31 12.06 30.93
N ALA A 240 -11.60 12.40 30.99
CA ALA A 240 -12.60 11.55 31.60
C ALA A 240 -12.48 10.14 31.05
N ASP A 241 -12.20 9.17 31.93
CA ASP A 241 -12.12 7.75 31.58
C ASP A 241 -13.37 7.40 30.76
N PRO A 242 -13.23 6.77 29.57
CA PRO A 242 -14.40 6.39 28.80
C PRO A 242 -15.28 5.48 29.66
N VAL A 243 -16.57 5.76 29.62
CA VAL A 243 -17.56 5.04 30.42
C VAL A 243 -17.61 3.59 29.92
N CYS A 244 -17.01 2.68 30.68
CA CYS A 244 -17.09 1.26 30.39
C CYS A 244 -18.56 0.81 30.43
N LEU A 245 -19.03 0.27 29.31
CA LEU A 245 -20.36 -0.34 29.26
C LEU A 245 -20.32 -1.68 30.01
N PRO A 246 -21.44 -2.08 30.65
CA PRO A 246 -21.52 -3.38 31.30
C PRO A 246 -21.30 -4.51 30.27
N SER A 247 -20.41 -5.44 30.64
CA SER A 247 -20.19 -6.66 29.86
C SER A 247 -21.44 -7.56 29.94
N GLY A 248 -21.94 -8.06 28.81
CA GLY A 248 -23.12 -8.93 28.76
C GLY A 248 -24.39 -8.34 28.13
N ALA A 249 -24.38 -7.11 27.62
CA ALA A 249 -25.51 -6.63 26.80
C ALA A 249 -25.69 -7.52 25.55
N ALA A 250 -26.93 -7.96 25.32
CA ALA A 250 -27.28 -8.84 24.21
C ALA A 250 -26.82 -8.26 22.87
N ARG A 251 -26.34 -9.12 21.97
CA ARG A 251 -25.89 -8.70 20.64
C ARG A 251 -27.10 -8.18 19.85
N PRO A 252 -27.01 -6.98 19.24
CA PRO A 252 -28.08 -6.47 18.41
C PRO A 252 -28.31 -7.39 17.20
N SER A 253 -29.57 -7.57 16.81
CA SER A 253 -29.92 -8.33 15.60
C SER A 253 -29.39 -7.64 14.36
N GLY A 254 -28.92 -8.42 13.38
CA GLY A 254 -28.38 -7.90 12.11
C GLY A 254 -26.94 -7.38 12.18
N ALA A 255 -26.28 -7.49 13.33
CA ALA A 255 -24.91 -7.04 13.48
C ALA A 255 -23.89 -8.03 12.88
N MET A 256 -22.87 -7.51 12.22
CA MET A 256 -21.74 -8.29 11.72
C MET A 256 -20.81 -8.63 12.89
N VAL A 257 -20.80 -9.90 13.29
CA VAL A 257 -19.90 -10.42 14.33
C VAL A 257 -18.53 -10.69 13.72
N MET A 258 -17.48 -10.17 14.34
CA MET A 258 -16.10 -10.46 13.98
C MET A 258 -15.67 -11.72 14.74
N GLY A 259 -15.26 -12.74 14.00
CA GLY A 259 -14.90 -14.05 14.56
C GLY A 259 -13.53 -14.05 15.28
N PRO A 260 -13.02 -15.24 15.61
CA PRO A 260 -11.73 -15.41 16.27
C PRO A 260 -10.55 -14.96 15.39
N ALA A 261 -9.35 -14.88 15.96
CA ALA A 261 -8.12 -14.80 15.14
C ALA A 261 -7.89 -16.08 14.31
N GLY A 262 -7.11 -15.95 13.25
CA GLY A 262 -6.80 -17.03 12.35
C GLY A 262 -5.59 -16.73 11.48
N SER A 263 -5.28 -17.67 10.58
CA SER A 263 -4.17 -17.50 9.65
C SER A 263 -4.41 -16.32 8.70
N PRO A 264 -3.34 -15.63 8.25
CA PRO A 264 -3.41 -14.59 7.23
C PRO A 264 -3.60 -15.22 5.85
N ASP A 265 -4.79 -15.75 5.58
CA ASP A 265 -5.28 -15.95 4.21
C ASP A 265 -6.25 -14.83 3.87
N THR A 266 -6.04 -14.18 2.72
CA THR A 266 -6.72 -12.95 2.26
C THR A 266 -8.24 -13.06 2.10
N VAL A 267 -8.82 -14.20 2.44
CA VAL A 267 -10.25 -14.51 2.31
C VAL A 267 -10.87 -14.89 3.66
N SER A 268 -10.07 -15.01 4.72
CA SER A 268 -10.55 -15.50 6.00
C SER A 268 -11.23 -14.39 6.80
N PRO A 269 -12.41 -14.65 7.37
CA PRO A 269 -13.14 -13.71 8.19
C PRO A 269 -12.52 -13.54 9.59
N ASN A 270 -11.23 -13.84 9.75
CA ASN A 270 -10.57 -13.90 11.04
C ASN A 270 -9.64 -12.71 11.24
N TRP A 271 -9.27 -12.45 12.49
CA TRP A 271 -8.22 -11.49 12.81
C TRP A 271 -6.85 -12.02 12.41
N TRP A 272 -5.99 -11.18 11.84
CA TRP A 272 -4.64 -11.55 11.42
C TRP A 272 -3.62 -10.42 11.70
N PRO A 273 -2.33 -10.74 11.92
CA PRO A 273 -1.32 -9.73 12.22
C PRO A 273 -0.67 -9.19 10.95
N ASN A 274 -0.42 -7.88 10.88
CA ASN A 274 0.30 -7.28 9.74
C ASN A 274 1.77 -7.72 9.62
N LYS A 275 2.39 -8.17 10.74
CA LYS A 275 3.77 -8.62 10.82
C LYS A 275 3.89 -9.85 11.72
N PRO A 276 4.83 -10.78 11.44
CA PRO A 276 5.06 -11.96 12.28
C PRO A 276 5.48 -11.66 13.72
N ALA A 277 5.98 -10.46 14.00
CA ALA A 277 6.40 -10.05 15.34
C ALA A 277 5.22 -9.83 16.31
N LEU A 278 3.99 -9.65 15.79
CA LEU A 278 2.79 -9.58 16.61
C LEU A 278 2.20 -10.99 16.77
N ASP A 279 2.34 -11.57 17.95
CA ASP A 279 1.73 -12.85 18.27
C ASP A 279 0.23 -12.65 18.58
N LEU A 280 -0.63 -13.12 17.67
CA LEU A 280 -2.09 -13.08 17.80
C LEU A 280 -2.62 -14.50 18.05
N ALA A 281 -2.98 -14.77 19.30
CA ALA A 281 -3.66 -16.00 19.69
C ALA A 281 -5.18 -15.80 19.61
N PRO A 282 -5.94 -16.73 19.01
CA PRO A 282 -7.40 -16.63 18.97
C PRO A 282 -8.02 -16.83 20.36
N THR A 283 -9.12 -16.12 20.61
CA THR A 283 -10.12 -16.46 21.64
C THR A 283 -11.41 -16.90 20.97
N ASP A 284 -12.44 -17.28 21.73
CA ASP A 284 -13.73 -17.70 21.17
C ASP A 284 -14.43 -16.59 20.35
N THR A 285 -14.14 -15.32 20.64
CA THR A 285 -14.85 -14.16 20.06
C THR A 285 -13.92 -13.05 19.56
N GLY A 286 -12.60 -13.30 19.53
CA GLY A 286 -11.61 -12.31 19.14
C GLY A 286 -10.18 -12.83 19.27
N PHE A 287 -9.32 -12.06 19.93
CA PHE A 287 -7.89 -12.35 20.02
C PHE A 287 -7.22 -11.83 21.29
N VAL A 288 -6.10 -12.46 21.62
CA VAL A 288 -5.07 -11.94 22.54
C VAL A 288 -3.83 -11.63 21.72
N ALA A 289 -3.34 -10.40 21.83
CA ALA A 289 -2.11 -9.95 21.21
C ALA A 289 -1.00 -9.82 22.26
N SER A 290 0.15 -10.46 22.01
CA SER A 290 1.39 -10.20 22.76
C SER A 290 2.25 -9.25 21.93
N VAL A 291 2.39 -8.01 22.40
CA VAL A 291 3.14 -6.94 21.72
C VAL A 291 4.58 -6.95 22.23
N PRO A 292 5.61 -7.06 21.37
CA PRO A 292 7.01 -6.96 21.78
C PRO A 292 7.46 -5.51 22.01
N ALA A 293 8.59 -5.35 22.71
CA ALA A 293 9.09 -4.02 23.10
C ALA A 293 9.78 -3.22 21.98
N ASP A 294 10.09 -3.86 20.86
CA ASP A 294 10.93 -3.34 19.78
C ASP A 294 10.17 -2.48 18.74
N SER A 295 8.84 -2.43 18.82
CA SER A 295 8.03 -1.59 17.96
C SER A 295 8.15 -0.10 18.32
N LEU A 296 8.34 0.75 17.31
CA LEU A 296 8.61 2.18 17.48
C LEU A 296 7.38 3.07 17.22
N ALA A 297 6.43 2.61 16.40
CA ALA A 297 5.23 3.34 16.05
C ALA A 297 3.96 2.49 16.23
N PRO A 298 2.79 3.10 16.49
CA PRO A 298 1.51 2.38 16.58
C PRO A 298 1.25 1.45 15.39
N SER A 299 1.51 1.94 14.18
CA SER A 299 1.27 1.22 12.93
C SER A 299 2.27 0.10 12.62
N ASP A 300 3.31 -0.08 13.45
CA ASP A 300 4.26 -1.16 13.21
C ASP A 300 3.65 -2.53 13.44
N LEU A 301 2.74 -2.66 14.40
CA LEU A 301 2.11 -3.92 14.78
C LEU A 301 0.60 -3.70 14.84
N ILE A 302 -0.13 -4.38 13.96
CA ILE A 302 -1.56 -4.16 13.73
C ILE A 302 -2.27 -5.51 13.74
N GLY A 303 -3.33 -5.63 14.55
CA GLY A 303 -4.34 -6.67 14.40
C GLY A 303 -5.41 -6.21 13.40
N ILE A 304 -5.61 -6.99 12.34
CA ILE A 304 -6.44 -6.60 11.18
C ILE A 304 -7.61 -7.57 11.02
N ARG A 305 -8.79 -7.03 10.74
CA ARG A 305 -9.98 -7.74 10.29
C ARG A 305 -10.45 -7.12 8.97
N SER A 306 -10.16 -7.78 7.85
CA SER A 306 -10.55 -7.33 6.50
C SER A 306 -11.91 -7.86 6.06
N GLY A 307 -12.43 -7.44 4.91
CA GLY A 307 -13.68 -7.98 4.38
C GLY A 307 -14.95 -7.51 5.11
N ILE A 308 -14.91 -6.38 5.82
CA ILE A 308 -16.14 -5.73 6.28
C ILE A 308 -16.79 -4.95 5.13
N THR A 309 -18.11 -4.79 5.19
CA THR A 309 -18.85 -3.94 4.24
C THR A 309 -19.28 -2.68 4.95
N ILE A 310 -18.93 -1.53 4.38
CA ILE A 310 -19.37 -0.21 4.83
C ILE A 310 -19.86 0.57 3.61
N ILE A 311 -20.95 1.32 3.74
CA ILE A 311 -21.56 2.09 2.65
C ILE A 311 -21.42 3.57 2.97
N LYS A 312 -20.84 4.35 2.05
CA LYS A 312 -20.64 5.77 2.23
C LYS A 312 -21.94 6.46 2.67
N GLY A 313 -21.87 7.25 3.73
CA GLY A 313 -22.99 8.00 4.28
C GLY A 313 -23.89 7.20 5.24
N HIS A 314 -23.78 5.87 5.29
CA HIS A 314 -24.44 5.09 6.32
C HIS A 314 -23.79 5.36 7.68
N ARG A 315 -24.62 5.36 8.72
CA ARG A 315 -24.21 5.48 10.11
C ARG A 315 -24.01 4.09 10.69
N TYR A 316 -22.89 3.86 11.35
CA TYR A 316 -22.52 2.58 11.95
C TYR A 316 -22.25 2.73 13.43
N ARG A 317 -22.36 1.62 14.16
CA ARG A 317 -21.84 1.46 15.52
C ARG A 317 -20.87 0.28 15.58
N PHE A 318 -19.69 0.51 16.12
CA PHE A 318 -18.70 -0.53 16.38
C PHE A 318 -18.57 -0.74 17.89
N ASP A 319 -18.92 -1.94 18.34
CA ASP A 319 -18.89 -2.36 19.74
C ASP A 319 -17.78 -3.42 19.92
N PHE A 320 -17.00 -3.35 20.99
CA PHE A 320 -16.01 -4.38 21.33
C PHE A 320 -15.67 -4.33 22.83
N THR A 321 -15.15 -5.43 23.36
CA THR A 321 -14.57 -5.50 24.71
C THR A 321 -13.05 -5.50 24.60
N VAL A 322 -12.37 -4.70 25.41
CA VAL A 322 -10.92 -4.63 25.43
C VAL A 322 -10.37 -4.68 26.86
N GLN A 323 -9.24 -5.35 27.03
CA GLN A 323 -8.49 -5.42 28.27
C GLN A 323 -6.99 -5.46 27.95
N SER A 324 -6.16 -4.86 28.79
CA SER A 324 -4.70 -4.93 28.67
C SER A 324 -4.09 -5.25 30.03
N ASP A 325 -2.96 -5.96 30.08
CA ASP A 325 -2.27 -6.27 31.34
C ASP A 325 -1.74 -5.03 32.08
N ARG A 326 -1.73 -3.88 31.40
CA ARG A 326 -1.45 -2.55 31.97
C ARG A 326 -2.24 -1.46 31.28
N ARG A 327 -2.21 -0.25 31.84
CA ARG A 327 -2.86 0.93 31.24
C ARG A 327 -2.07 1.43 30.03
N GLU A 328 -2.73 1.60 28.90
CA GLU A 328 -2.16 2.12 27.64
C GLU A 328 -3.22 2.80 26.79
N GLU A 329 -2.79 3.45 25.69
CA GLU A 329 -3.67 3.87 24.60
C GLU A 329 -3.29 3.12 23.31
N ILE A 330 -4.28 2.48 22.69
CA ILE A 330 -4.16 1.85 21.36
C ILE A 330 -4.95 2.65 20.33
N LEU A 331 -4.65 2.51 19.04
CA LEU A 331 -5.42 3.19 17.98
C LEU A 331 -6.40 2.22 17.32
N LEU A 332 -7.69 2.54 17.34
CA LEU A 332 -8.71 1.89 16.53
C LEU A 332 -8.86 2.64 15.21
N ARG A 333 -8.93 1.92 14.10
CA ARG A 333 -9.25 2.51 12.78
C ARG A 333 -10.17 1.62 11.97
N ILE A 334 -11.15 2.23 11.31
CA ILE A 334 -12.05 1.61 10.33
C ILE A 334 -11.93 2.38 9.01
N GLN A 335 -11.66 1.66 7.91
CA GLN A 335 -11.38 2.27 6.60
C GLN A 335 -11.85 1.39 5.43
N ASP A 336 -11.84 1.94 4.21
CA ASP A 336 -11.78 1.12 3.00
C ASP A 336 -10.34 0.61 2.76
N GLU A 337 -10.20 -0.53 2.08
CA GLU A 337 -8.91 -1.11 1.66
C GLU A 337 -8.57 -0.71 0.22
N ASP A 338 -9.34 0.18 -0.42
CA ASP A 338 -9.17 0.52 -1.83
C ASP A 338 -8.00 1.53 -2.01
N PRO A 339 -6.83 1.09 -2.52
CA PRO A 339 -5.74 2.01 -2.79
C PRO A 339 -6.10 2.96 -3.94
N PRO A 340 -5.52 4.17 -3.98
CA PRO A 340 -4.50 4.69 -3.06
C PRO A 340 -5.09 5.43 -1.85
N ALA A 341 -6.42 5.46 -1.71
CA ALA A 341 -7.06 6.45 -0.86
C ALA A 341 -7.15 6.02 0.61
N TYR A 342 -7.38 4.72 0.89
CA TYR A 342 -7.54 4.17 2.26
C TYR A 342 -8.34 5.12 3.15
N ARG A 343 -9.54 5.47 2.70
CA ARG A 343 -10.38 6.51 3.28
C ARG A 343 -10.88 6.05 4.65
N GLU A 344 -10.36 6.71 5.66
CA GLU A 344 -10.72 6.49 7.05
C GLU A 344 -12.17 6.93 7.29
N SER A 345 -12.94 6.02 7.89
CA SER A 345 -14.32 6.26 8.36
C SER A 345 -14.39 6.45 9.88
N LEU A 346 -13.42 5.87 10.61
CA LEU A 346 -13.23 6.06 12.06
C LEU A 346 -11.73 5.97 12.36
N MET A 347 -11.23 6.84 13.23
CA MET A 347 -9.91 6.73 13.85
C MET A 347 -9.99 7.28 15.27
N GLU A 348 -9.72 6.45 16.28
CA GLU A 348 -9.92 6.77 17.69
C GLU A 348 -8.76 6.28 18.55
N SER A 349 -8.38 7.10 19.53
CA SER A 349 -7.51 6.66 20.63
C SER A 349 -8.36 5.92 21.66
N VAL A 350 -7.99 4.68 21.96
CA VAL A 350 -8.74 3.79 22.84
C VAL A 350 -7.90 3.56 24.09
N PRO A 351 -8.27 4.12 25.25
CA PRO A 351 -7.60 3.78 26.49
C PRO A 351 -8.00 2.36 26.89
N VAL A 352 -6.99 1.58 27.25
CA VAL A 352 -7.11 0.18 27.66
C VAL A 352 -6.48 0.00 29.01
N GLY A 353 -6.98 -0.95 29.80
CA GLY A 353 -6.46 -1.20 31.14
C GLY A 353 -6.76 -2.62 31.63
N PRO A 354 -6.34 -2.93 32.87
CA PRO A 354 -6.42 -4.28 33.44
C PRO A 354 -7.84 -4.76 33.72
N THR A 355 -8.84 -3.88 33.68
CA THR A 355 -10.25 -4.27 33.81
C THR A 355 -10.88 -4.34 32.43
N PRO A 356 -11.52 -5.45 32.04
CA PRO A 356 -12.26 -5.53 30.80
C PRO A 356 -13.27 -4.39 30.68
N CYS A 357 -13.22 -3.68 29.56
CA CYS A 357 -14.06 -2.52 29.30
C CYS A 357 -14.73 -2.70 27.95
N ARG A 358 -16.07 -2.67 27.93
CA ARG A 358 -16.83 -2.65 26.68
C ARG A 358 -16.98 -1.22 26.19
N LEU A 359 -16.57 -0.99 24.95
CA LEU A 359 -16.56 0.30 24.29
C LEU A 359 -17.48 0.28 23.07
N SER A 360 -17.99 1.46 22.70
CA SER A 360 -18.91 1.64 21.60
C SER A 360 -18.62 2.95 20.89
N TYR A 361 -18.37 2.88 19.58
CA TYR A 361 -18.08 4.05 18.74
C TYR A 361 -19.11 4.13 17.63
N THR A 362 -19.74 5.30 17.48
CA THR A 362 -20.66 5.57 16.37
C THR A 362 -19.96 6.44 15.34
N PHE A 363 -20.08 6.10 14.07
CA PHE A 363 -19.43 6.84 12.99
C PHE A 363 -20.28 6.85 11.72
N THR A 364 -19.95 7.74 10.78
CA THR A 364 -20.56 7.77 9.44
C THR A 364 -19.50 7.39 8.43
N ALA A 365 -19.76 6.38 7.60
CA ALA A 365 -18.76 5.89 6.66
C ALA A 365 -18.40 6.96 5.61
N ALA A 366 -17.10 7.25 5.48
CA ALA A 366 -16.58 8.23 4.53
C ALA A 366 -16.49 7.69 3.09
N ALA A 367 -16.47 6.37 2.95
CA ALA A 367 -16.34 5.64 1.70
C ALA A 367 -17.19 4.37 1.68
N THR A 368 -17.44 3.84 0.48
CA THR A 368 -18.12 2.56 0.28
C THR A 368 -17.07 1.50 0.03
N SER A 369 -17.07 0.46 0.85
CA SER A 369 -16.31 -0.76 0.60
C SER A 369 -17.27 -1.96 0.55
N ARG A 370 -17.22 -2.69 -0.56
CA ARG A 370 -18.03 -3.91 -0.77
C ARG A 370 -17.14 -5.13 -0.55
N ALA A 371 -17.02 -5.53 0.72
CA ALA A 371 -16.17 -6.63 1.18
C ALA A 371 -14.65 -6.41 1.06
N SER A 372 -14.21 -5.15 1.04
CA SER A 372 -12.79 -4.75 1.11
C SER A 372 -12.56 -3.77 2.28
N GLY A 373 -13.42 -3.76 3.30
CA GLY A 373 -13.27 -2.80 4.39
C GLY A 373 -12.44 -3.44 5.48
N GLU A 374 -11.80 -2.62 6.30
CA GLU A 374 -10.96 -3.12 7.40
C GLU A 374 -11.32 -2.47 8.73
N VAL A 375 -11.25 -3.28 9.78
CA VAL A 375 -11.07 -2.81 11.15
C VAL A 375 -9.67 -3.17 11.60
N THR A 376 -8.98 -2.21 12.19
CA THR A 376 -7.59 -2.36 12.64
C THR A 376 -7.41 -1.84 14.05
N PHE A 377 -6.64 -2.57 14.85
CA PHE A 377 -6.09 -2.11 16.12
C PHE A 377 -4.59 -1.95 15.95
N GLN A 378 -4.08 -0.72 16.04
CA GLN A 378 -2.66 -0.42 15.98
C GLN A 378 -2.09 -0.45 17.40
N LEU A 379 -1.21 -1.42 17.64
CA LEU A 379 -0.77 -1.85 18.96
C LEU A 379 0.71 -1.51 19.23
N GLY A 380 1.45 -1.07 18.22
CA GLY A 380 2.88 -0.81 18.33
C GLY A 380 3.26 0.45 19.12
N GLY A 381 4.57 0.66 19.32
CA GLY A 381 5.12 1.89 19.86
C GLY A 381 4.94 2.11 21.37
N LYS A 382 4.50 1.10 22.12
CA LYS A 382 4.24 1.20 23.57
C LYS A 382 5.16 0.34 24.43
N GLY A 383 6.11 -0.40 23.84
CA GLY A 383 6.90 -1.40 24.58
C GLY A 383 6.14 -2.72 24.70
N ALA A 384 6.64 -3.64 25.54
CA ALA A 384 6.04 -4.98 25.65
C ALA A 384 4.80 -4.98 26.54
N TYR A 385 3.67 -5.51 26.06
CA TYR A 385 2.43 -5.66 26.82
C TYR A 385 1.51 -6.70 26.17
N ARG A 386 0.42 -7.06 26.85
CA ARG A 386 -0.61 -7.97 26.33
C ARG A 386 -1.96 -7.27 26.31
N VAL A 387 -2.66 -7.38 25.18
CA VAL A 387 -4.02 -6.83 25.01
C VAL A 387 -4.95 -7.90 24.47
N THR A 388 -6.16 -7.95 25.01
CA THR A 388 -7.24 -8.84 24.61
C THR A 388 -8.35 -8.00 23.99
N VAL A 389 -8.84 -8.38 22.81
CA VAL A 389 -9.98 -7.78 22.14
C VAL A 389 -11.00 -8.87 21.86
N GLU A 390 -12.24 -8.67 22.30
CA GLU A 390 -13.32 -9.66 22.23
C GLU A 390 -14.64 -9.03 21.84
N ASP A 391 -15.61 -9.87 21.45
CA ASP A 391 -16.98 -9.47 21.13
C ASP A 391 -17.08 -8.28 20.14
N ALA A 392 -16.16 -8.20 19.19
CA ALA A 392 -16.14 -7.13 18.19
C ALA A 392 -17.32 -7.28 17.21
N VAL A 393 -18.14 -6.24 17.11
CA VAL A 393 -19.40 -6.25 16.35
C VAL A 393 -19.58 -4.91 15.63
N LEU A 394 -19.95 -4.96 14.35
CA LEU A 394 -20.30 -3.80 13.54
C LEU A 394 -21.78 -3.82 13.18
N LEU A 395 -22.51 -2.76 13.52
CA LEU A 395 -23.94 -2.60 13.27
C LEU A 395 -24.21 -1.42 12.34
N ASP A 396 -24.97 -1.64 11.26
CA ASP A 396 -25.51 -0.54 10.44
C ASP A 396 -26.76 0.04 11.13
N LEU A 397 -26.74 1.34 11.40
CA LEU A 397 -27.81 2.09 12.05
C LEU A 397 -28.71 2.83 11.04
N SER A 398 -28.50 2.62 9.74
CA SER A 398 -29.16 3.38 8.67
C SER A 398 -30.44 2.74 8.15
N GLY A 399 -30.94 1.72 8.85
CA GLY A 399 -32.12 0.93 8.48
C GLY A 399 -33.42 1.71 8.37
#